data_AF-A0A091VCZ2-F1
#
_entry.id   AF-A0A091VCZ2-F1
#
_cell.length_a   1.000
_cell.length_b   1.000
_cell.length_c   1.000
_cell.angle_alpha   90.00
_cell.angle_beta   90.00
_cell.angle_gamma   90.00
#
_symmetry.space_group_name_H-M   'P 1'
#
loop_
_entity.id
_entity.type
_entity.pdbx_description
1 polymer ?
#
loop_
_entity_poly.entity_id
_entity_poly.type
_entity_poly.pdbx_seq_one_letter_code
_entity_poly.pdbx_strand_id
1 'polypeptide(L)'
;MALLVHLLACIFGTGSWVAINGLWVELPLLVTLLPEQWDLPSYITIIIQMANVGPLFVTLMHRFRPGLLKEVAVIYVVVSMGVVACLLLAFLWNYTSPIDGRPHSIAFLLLTFFLALVDCTSSVTFLPFMMQLQPQYLTTFFIGEGLSGLIPALIALGQGSGIYTCANVTRVVNITTGNETVESTVFQLETRYLPANFSTLLFFLLMTVMMLACLLSFFFLTRQPKVWDLSQQQLFPSSIILSSFDQIPDEGAGSRLSAVCPCPKDAKGPRDILPVKVSYPLAKFTIIYLLIAWVSALTNGVLPSVQSYSCLPYGNTAYHLAATLSSMANPLACVVAMVLPSRSLALLGTLTMAGTGFGAYNMAIAVMSPCPLLQQSQWGDATIVSHGVPLT
;
A
#
# COMPACT_ATOMS: atom_id res chain seq x y z
N MET A 1 -7.01 15.71 -26.13
CA MET A 1 -7.95 14.79 -25.44
C MET A 1 -7.22 13.62 -24.80
N ALA A 2 -6.48 12.78 -25.54
CA ALA A 2 -5.80 11.60 -24.97
C ALA A 2 -4.80 11.93 -23.84
N LEU A 3 -3.93 12.94 -24.02
CA LEU A 3 -2.96 13.34 -22.98
C LEU A 3 -3.64 13.78 -21.67
N LEU A 4 -4.76 14.49 -21.77
CA LEU A 4 -5.54 14.89 -20.60
C LEU A 4 -6.10 13.68 -19.85
N VAL A 5 -6.62 12.67 -20.57
CA VAL A 5 -7.12 11.43 -19.95
C VAL A 5 -5.99 10.63 -19.30
N HIS A 6 -4.80 10.58 -19.91
CA HIS A 6 -3.61 10.00 -19.26
C HIS A 6 -3.25 10.75 -17.97
N LEU A 7 -3.20 12.09 -18.00
CA LEU A 7 -2.89 12.88 -16.81
C LEU A 7 -3.92 12.67 -15.69
N LEU A 8 -5.21 12.68 -16.03
CA LEU A 8 -6.29 12.42 -15.06
C LEU A 8 -6.22 11.00 -14.50
N ALA A 9 -5.94 10.00 -15.35
CA ALA A 9 -5.77 8.60 -14.91
C ALA A 9 -4.56 8.44 -13.98
N CYS A 10 -3.46 9.16 -14.25
CA CYS A 10 -2.27 9.19 -13.41
C CYS A 10 -2.61 9.77 -12.02
N ILE A 11 -3.21 10.97 -11.98
CA ILE A 11 -3.56 11.64 -10.72
C ILE A 11 -4.60 10.82 -9.94
N PHE A 12 -5.54 10.18 -10.62
CA PHE A 12 -6.51 9.27 -10.01
C PHE A 12 -5.83 8.04 -9.40
N GLY A 13 -4.87 7.44 -10.10
CA GLY A 13 -4.04 6.36 -9.58
C GLY A 13 -3.20 6.79 -8.38
N THR A 14 -2.62 8.00 -8.40
CA THR A 14 -1.85 8.51 -7.26
C THR A 14 -2.68 8.56 -5.99
N GLY A 15 -3.96 8.94 -6.05
CA GLY A 15 -4.80 9.00 -4.86
C GLY A 15 -5.25 7.64 -4.29
N SER A 16 -4.83 6.49 -4.83
CA SER A 16 -5.24 5.17 -4.31
C SER A 16 -4.53 4.80 -3.00
N TRP A 17 -3.26 5.15 -2.86
CA TRP A 17 -2.42 4.76 -1.73
C TRP A 17 -1.65 5.93 -1.10
N VAL A 18 -1.92 7.15 -1.56
CA VAL A 18 -1.15 8.32 -1.15
C VAL A 18 -1.24 8.53 0.35
N ALA A 19 -2.41 8.31 0.97
CA ALA A 19 -2.62 8.62 2.38
C ALA A 19 -1.77 7.72 3.30
N ILE A 20 -1.85 6.40 3.14
CA ILE A 20 -1.07 5.46 3.94
C ILE A 20 0.42 5.55 3.60
N ASN A 21 0.80 5.68 2.33
CA ASN A 21 2.20 5.87 1.96
C ASN A 21 2.78 7.16 2.57
N GLY A 22 2.00 8.24 2.58
CA GLY A 22 2.37 9.49 3.25
C GLY A 22 2.58 9.33 4.75
N LEU A 23 1.73 8.56 5.42
CA LEU A 23 1.92 8.25 6.85
C LEU A 23 3.22 7.47 7.08
N TRP A 24 3.51 6.46 6.25
CA TRP A 24 4.72 5.66 6.40
C TRP A 24 6.02 6.47 6.26
N VAL A 25 6.06 7.44 5.34
CA VAL A 25 7.26 8.28 5.18
C VAL A 25 7.42 9.33 6.30
N GLU A 26 6.33 9.72 6.96
CA GLU A 26 6.34 10.70 8.06
C GLU A 26 6.55 10.04 9.45
N LEU A 27 6.42 8.71 9.52
CA LEU A 27 6.63 7.93 10.76
C LEU A 27 7.94 8.24 11.51
N PRO A 28 9.12 8.38 10.86
CA PRO A 28 10.37 8.70 11.55
C PRO A 28 10.30 9.95 12.44
N LEU A 29 9.44 10.91 12.08
CA LEU A 29 9.16 12.09 12.89
C LEU A 29 8.09 11.80 13.95
N LEU A 30 6.99 11.15 13.56
CA LEU A 30 5.84 10.87 14.43
C LEU A 30 6.20 9.99 15.63
N VAL A 31 7.09 9.00 15.49
CA VAL A 31 7.54 8.14 16.59
C VAL A 31 8.24 8.92 17.71
N THR A 32 8.71 10.15 17.45
CA THR A 32 9.34 11.00 18.47
C THR A 32 8.36 11.92 19.18
N LEU A 33 7.16 12.12 18.60
CA LEU A 33 6.17 13.10 19.06
C LEU A 33 4.92 12.47 19.67
N LEU A 34 4.52 11.28 19.19
CA LEU A 34 3.34 10.59 19.67
C LEU A 34 3.67 9.70 20.89
N PRO A 35 2.73 9.55 21.85
CA PRO A 35 2.91 8.73 23.04
C PRO A 35 3.16 7.25 22.77
N GLU A 36 2.72 6.70 21.62
CA GLU A 36 2.98 5.31 21.22
C GLU A 36 4.45 5.05 20.83
N GLN A 37 5.22 6.10 20.55
CA GLN A 37 6.65 6.03 20.25
C GLN A 37 6.99 4.99 19.17
N TRP A 38 7.95 4.10 19.44
CA TRP A 38 8.44 3.06 18.52
C TRP A 38 7.44 1.93 18.27
N ASP A 39 6.37 1.85 19.07
CA ASP A 39 5.28 0.89 18.88
C ASP A 39 4.26 1.40 17.85
N LEU A 40 4.28 2.71 17.52
CA LEU A 40 3.34 3.34 16.59
C LEU A 40 3.22 2.61 15.24
N PRO A 41 4.32 2.19 14.56
CA PRO A 41 4.23 1.45 13.30
C PRO A 41 3.48 0.11 13.43
N SER A 42 3.61 -0.56 14.57
CA SER A 42 2.88 -1.80 14.88
C SER A 42 1.38 -1.54 15.00
N TYR A 43 0.99 -0.43 15.65
CA TYR A 43 -0.42 -0.03 15.77
C TYR A 43 -1.01 0.29 14.40
N ILE A 44 -0.31 1.08 13.58
CA ILE A 44 -0.73 1.43 12.22
C ILE A 44 -0.89 0.17 11.37
N THR A 45 0.04 -0.78 11.46
CA THR A 45 -0.03 -2.05 10.73
C THR A 45 -1.32 -2.80 11.07
N ILE A 46 -1.64 -2.99 12.36
CA ILE A 46 -2.86 -3.69 12.78
C ILE A 46 -4.11 -2.95 12.27
N ILE A 47 -4.11 -1.61 12.33
CA ILE A 47 -5.20 -0.77 11.84
C ILE A 47 -5.42 -0.95 10.33
N ILE A 48 -4.35 -0.97 9.53
CA ILE A 48 -4.41 -1.23 8.10
C ILE A 48 -4.99 -2.62 7.83
N GLN A 49 -4.57 -3.63 8.59
CA GLN A 49 -5.12 -4.98 8.41
C GLN A 49 -6.61 -5.06 8.73
N MET A 50 -7.09 -4.36 9.77
CA MET A 50 -8.52 -4.25 10.07
C MET A 50 -9.32 -3.55 8.97
N ALA A 51 -8.71 -2.58 8.29
CA ALA A 51 -9.34 -1.83 7.21
C ALA A 51 -9.64 -2.66 5.95
N ASN A 52 -9.07 -3.86 5.81
CA ASN A 52 -9.45 -4.84 4.77
C ASN A 52 -10.94 -5.26 4.83
N VAL A 53 -11.66 -4.89 5.90
CA VAL A 53 -13.12 -4.95 5.95
C VAL A 53 -13.79 -4.21 4.78
N GLY A 54 -13.17 -3.13 4.27
CA GLY A 54 -13.67 -2.35 3.13
C GLY A 54 -13.74 -3.17 1.83
N PRO A 55 -12.62 -3.71 1.33
CA PRO A 55 -12.60 -4.62 0.19
C PRO A 55 -13.51 -5.84 0.35
N LEU A 56 -13.53 -6.43 1.55
CA LEU A 56 -14.40 -7.56 1.85
C LEU A 56 -15.87 -7.17 1.70
N PHE A 57 -16.27 -6.02 2.25
CA PHE A 57 -17.63 -5.49 2.12
C PHE A 57 -18.02 -5.27 0.66
N VAL A 58 -17.17 -4.61 -0.13
CA VAL A 58 -17.42 -4.38 -1.56
C VAL A 58 -17.57 -5.71 -2.30
N THR A 59 -16.69 -6.66 -2.06
CA THR A 59 -16.71 -7.98 -2.71
C THR A 59 -17.98 -8.76 -2.37
N LEU A 60 -18.35 -8.76 -1.09
CA LEU A 60 -19.53 -9.47 -0.58
C LEU A 60 -20.83 -8.87 -1.13
N MET A 61 -20.89 -7.54 -1.23
CA MET A 61 -22.02 -6.83 -1.83
C MET A 61 -22.17 -7.13 -3.32
N HIS A 62 -21.07 -7.20 -4.08
CA HIS A 62 -21.12 -7.64 -5.47
C HIS A 62 -21.59 -9.09 -5.61
N ARG A 63 -21.24 -9.96 -4.66
CA ARG A 63 -21.66 -11.37 -4.66
C ARG A 63 -23.14 -11.55 -4.33
N PHE A 64 -23.65 -10.87 -3.30
CA PHE A 64 -25.03 -11.09 -2.82
C PHE A 64 -26.06 -10.15 -3.46
N ARG A 65 -25.66 -8.96 -3.91
CA ARG A 65 -26.56 -7.94 -4.47
C ARG A 65 -25.94 -7.31 -5.73
N PRO A 66 -25.78 -8.08 -6.82
CA PRO A 66 -25.22 -7.57 -8.07
C PRO A 66 -26.03 -6.37 -8.57
N GLY A 67 -25.36 -5.26 -8.87
CA GLY A 67 -25.98 -4.03 -9.41
C GLY A 67 -26.48 -3.02 -8.38
N LEU A 68 -26.51 -3.34 -7.08
CA LEU A 68 -26.90 -2.37 -6.04
C LEU A 68 -25.81 -1.31 -5.82
N LEU A 69 -24.54 -1.72 -5.84
CA LEU A 69 -23.41 -0.81 -5.76
C LEU A 69 -23.09 -0.25 -7.15
N LYS A 70 -23.37 1.03 -7.34
CA LYS A 70 -22.86 1.77 -8.51
C LYS A 70 -21.40 2.10 -8.26
N GLU A 71 -20.50 1.53 -9.04
CA GLU A 71 -19.04 1.74 -8.94
C GLU A 71 -18.67 3.21 -8.77
N VAL A 72 -19.26 4.08 -9.61
CA VAL A 72 -19.00 5.53 -9.55
C VAL A 72 -19.40 6.15 -8.22
N ALA A 73 -20.53 5.74 -7.65
CA ALA A 73 -20.98 6.26 -6.36
C ALA A 73 -20.07 5.78 -5.21
N VAL A 74 -19.63 4.51 -5.26
CA VAL A 74 -18.68 3.96 -4.28
C VAL A 74 -17.37 4.73 -4.30
N ILE A 75 -16.82 5.00 -5.49
CA ILE A 75 -15.57 5.77 -5.62
C ILE A 75 -15.72 7.18 -5.07
N TYR A 76 -16.82 7.90 -5.37
CA TYR A 76 -17.06 9.22 -4.79
C TYR A 76 -17.10 9.19 -3.26
N VAL A 77 -17.79 8.21 -2.67
CA VAL A 77 -17.88 8.06 -1.21
C VAL A 77 -16.50 7.79 -0.61
N VAL A 78 -15.77 6.83 -1.18
CA VAL A 78 -14.43 6.43 -0.71
C VAL A 78 -13.45 7.60 -0.80
N VAL A 79 -13.34 8.27 -1.94
CA VAL A 79 -12.39 9.39 -2.10
C VAL A 79 -12.77 10.59 -1.25
N SER A 80 -14.07 10.92 -1.14
CA SER A 80 -14.53 12.03 -0.29
C SER A 80 -14.24 11.77 1.19
N MET A 81 -14.42 10.53 1.65
CA MET A 81 -14.03 10.11 2.99
C MET A 81 -12.53 10.27 3.20
N GLY A 82 -11.70 9.92 2.20
CA GLY A 82 -10.24 10.11 2.27
C GLY A 82 -9.83 11.57 2.37
N VAL A 83 -10.44 12.45 1.58
CA VAL A 83 -10.22 13.91 1.66
C VAL A 83 -10.54 14.43 3.07
N VAL A 84 -11.71 14.08 3.60
CA VAL A 84 -12.14 14.52 4.94
C VAL A 84 -11.22 13.97 6.01
N ALA A 85 -10.85 12.69 5.95
CA ALA A 85 -9.96 12.05 6.91
C ALA A 85 -8.55 12.66 6.88
N CYS A 86 -7.96 12.91 5.70
CA CYS A 86 -6.66 13.58 5.57
C CYS A 86 -6.71 15.02 6.13
N LEU A 87 -7.77 15.77 5.83
CA LEU A 87 -7.93 17.13 6.32
C LEU A 87 -8.03 17.17 7.84
N LEU A 88 -8.86 16.30 8.42
CA LEU A 88 -9.00 16.18 9.86
C LEU A 88 -7.69 15.74 10.52
N LEU A 89 -6.96 14.82 9.89
CA LEU A 89 -5.67 14.34 10.39
C LEU A 89 -4.65 15.48 10.49
N ALA A 90 -4.62 16.39 9.52
CA ALA A 90 -3.73 17.55 9.55
C ALA A 90 -3.86 18.42 10.81
N PHE A 91 -5.07 18.49 11.40
CA PHE A 91 -5.33 19.27 12.61
C PHE A 91 -5.37 18.45 13.89
N LEU A 92 -5.69 17.15 13.81
CA LEU A 92 -5.97 16.31 14.96
C LEU A 92 -4.84 15.31 15.29
N TRP A 93 -3.78 15.23 14.48
CA TRP A 93 -2.70 14.24 14.66
C TRP A 93 -1.99 14.34 16.03
N ASN A 94 -1.90 15.52 16.63
CA ASN A 94 -1.20 15.75 17.90
C ASN A 94 -2.12 15.72 19.13
N TYR A 95 -3.42 15.47 18.95
CA TYR A 95 -4.36 15.38 20.06
C TYR A 95 -4.21 14.03 20.76
N THR A 96 -3.94 14.08 22.07
CA THR A 96 -3.81 12.91 22.92
C THR A 96 -4.98 12.83 23.91
N SER A 97 -5.40 11.61 24.20
CA SER A 97 -6.49 11.30 25.12
C SER A 97 -6.08 10.15 26.03
N PRO A 98 -6.38 10.21 27.34
CA PRO A 98 -5.99 9.16 28.27
C PRO A 98 -6.87 7.92 28.13
N ILE A 99 -6.26 6.75 27.93
CA ILE A 99 -6.89 5.43 28.10
C ILE A 99 -6.13 4.70 29.20
N ASP A 100 -6.84 4.18 30.21
CA ASP A 100 -6.23 3.42 31.31
C ASP A 100 -5.05 4.14 31.99
N GLY A 101 -5.18 5.47 32.14
CA GLY A 101 -4.15 6.32 32.75
C GLY A 101 -2.93 6.61 31.86
N ARG A 102 -2.86 6.09 30.63
CA ARG A 102 -1.79 6.38 29.66
C ARG A 102 -2.28 7.26 28.52
N PRO A 103 -1.52 8.28 28.08
CA PRO A 103 -1.90 9.09 26.93
C PRO A 103 -1.81 8.26 25.65
N HIS A 104 -2.83 8.37 24.79
CA HIS A 104 -2.87 7.71 23.49
C HIS A 104 -3.36 8.68 22.41
N SER A 105 -2.85 8.51 21.18
CA SER A 105 -3.18 9.32 20.00
C SER A 105 -4.43 8.79 19.29
N ILE A 106 -5.54 8.68 20.02
CA ILE A 106 -6.77 8.02 19.51
C ILE A 106 -7.25 8.68 18.21
N ALA A 107 -7.25 10.02 18.15
CA ALA A 107 -7.68 10.74 16.96
C ALA A 107 -6.85 10.37 15.73
N PHE A 108 -5.51 10.31 15.89
CA PHE A 108 -4.59 9.87 14.84
C PHE A 108 -4.89 8.43 14.41
N LEU A 109 -5.05 7.50 15.35
CA LEU A 109 -5.28 6.07 15.07
C LEU A 109 -6.63 5.84 14.36
N LEU A 110 -7.69 6.52 14.80
CA LEU A 110 -9.02 6.43 14.18
C LEU A 110 -9.03 7.02 12.76
N LEU A 111 -8.38 8.16 12.55
CA LEU A 111 -8.27 8.76 11.22
C LEU A 111 -7.40 7.90 10.30
N THR A 112 -6.34 7.29 10.83
CA THR A 112 -5.53 6.29 10.10
C THR A 112 -6.36 5.09 9.68
N PHE A 113 -7.31 4.62 10.51
CA PHE A 113 -8.24 3.56 10.11
C PHE A 113 -9.09 3.96 8.90
N PHE A 114 -9.67 5.17 8.89
CA PHE A 114 -10.45 5.63 7.75
C PHE A 114 -9.59 5.79 6.49
N LEU A 115 -8.37 6.31 6.62
CA LEU A 115 -7.43 6.40 5.49
C LEU A 115 -7.04 5.02 4.96
N ALA A 116 -6.75 4.05 5.84
CA ALA A 116 -6.49 2.69 5.42
C ALA A 116 -7.71 2.06 4.73
N LEU A 117 -8.93 2.34 5.23
CA LEU A 117 -10.15 1.83 4.63
C LEU A 117 -10.35 2.39 3.23
N VAL A 118 -10.03 3.66 3.02
CA VAL A 118 -10.03 4.29 1.69
C VAL A 118 -9.01 3.62 0.79
N ASP A 119 -7.76 3.50 1.24
CA ASP A 119 -6.66 3.01 0.41
C ASP A 119 -6.87 1.55 0.00
N CYS A 120 -7.20 0.67 0.96
CA CYS A 120 -7.50 -0.74 0.65
C CYS A 120 -8.71 -0.88 -0.27
N THR A 121 -9.80 -0.12 -0.03
CA THR A 121 -11.02 -0.20 -0.84
C THR A 121 -10.82 0.38 -2.25
N SER A 122 -9.94 1.37 -2.40
CA SER A 122 -9.63 1.98 -3.69
C SER A 122 -9.00 0.97 -4.66
N SER A 123 -8.10 0.10 -4.19
CA SER A 123 -7.44 -0.93 -5.02
C SER A 123 -8.42 -1.91 -5.66
N VAL A 124 -9.57 -2.18 -5.03
CA VAL A 124 -10.60 -3.06 -5.59
C VAL A 124 -11.71 -2.33 -6.34
N THR A 125 -11.88 -1.02 -6.13
CA THR A 125 -12.97 -0.24 -6.75
C THR A 125 -12.53 0.62 -7.93
N PHE A 126 -11.29 1.12 -7.93
CA PHE A 126 -10.78 2.01 -8.98
C PHE A 126 -10.47 1.24 -10.26
N LEU A 127 -9.94 0.02 -10.13
CA LEU A 127 -9.56 -0.80 -11.26
C LEU A 127 -10.77 -1.19 -12.15
N PRO A 128 -11.90 -1.69 -11.60
CA PRO A 128 -13.12 -1.92 -12.40
C PRO A 128 -13.59 -0.70 -13.19
N PHE A 129 -13.52 0.50 -12.59
CA PHE A 129 -13.86 1.74 -13.28
C PHE A 129 -12.88 2.04 -14.43
N MET A 130 -11.57 1.91 -14.18
CA MET A 130 -10.55 2.15 -15.20
C MET A 130 -10.62 1.15 -16.36
N MET A 131 -11.07 -0.08 -16.12
CA MET A 131 -11.30 -1.09 -17.16
C MET A 131 -12.45 -0.73 -18.12
N GLN A 132 -13.29 0.26 -17.78
CA GLN A 132 -14.29 0.82 -18.71
C GLN A 132 -13.68 1.77 -19.75
N LEU A 133 -12.44 2.25 -19.51
CA LEU A 133 -11.69 3.09 -20.44
C LEU A 133 -10.79 2.23 -21.33
N GLN A 134 -10.17 2.83 -22.35
CA GLN A 134 -9.25 2.12 -23.23
C GLN A 134 -8.05 1.55 -22.43
N PRO A 135 -7.55 0.34 -22.76
CA PRO A 135 -6.47 -0.32 -22.01
C PRO A 135 -5.19 0.49 -21.84
N GLN A 136 -4.90 1.42 -22.75
CA GLN A 136 -3.75 2.33 -22.66
C GLN A 136 -3.78 3.25 -21.43
N TYR A 137 -4.95 3.50 -20.83
CA TYR A 137 -5.06 4.33 -19.63
C TYR A 137 -4.84 3.52 -18.34
N LEU A 138 -4.97 2.19 -18.38
CA LEU A 138 -4.66 1.31 -17.23
C LEU A 138 -3.19 1.36 -16.88
N THR A 139 -2.31 1.39 -17.87
CA THR A 139 -0.87 1.52 -17.62
C THR A 139 -0.56 2.84 -16.92
N THR A 140 -1.16 3.93 -17.37
CA THR A 140 -0.96 5.24 -16.74
C THR A 140 -1.53 5.31 -15.33
N PHE A 141 -2.63 4.62 -15.06
CA PHE A 141 -3.17 4.46 -13.71
C PHE A 141 -2.17 3.76 -12.78
N PHE A 142 -1.57 2.64 -13.20
CA PHE A 142 -0.56 1.93 -12.38
C PHE A 142 0.72 2.76 -12.18
N ILE A 143 1.12 3.57 -13.16
CA ILE A 143 2.20 4.56 -12.96
C ILE A 143 1.80 5.54 -11.86
N GLY A 144 0.57 6.07 -11.92
CA GLY A 144 0.00 6.94 -10.89
C GLY A 144 0.02 6.32 -9.50
N GLU A 145 -0.44 5.08 -9.37
CA GLU A 145 -0.41 4.30 -8.13
C GLU A 145 1.01 4.16 -7.57
N GLY A 146 2.02 3.93 -8.43
CA GLY A 146 3.42 3.98 -8.01
C GLY A 146 3.86 5.36 -7.51
N LEU A 147 3.43 6.45 -8.17
CA LEU A 147 3.74 7.82 -7.73
C LEU A 147 3.14 8.19 -6.37
N SER A 148 2.13 7.46 -5.90
CA SER A 148 1.51 7.66 -4.59
C SER A 148 2.49 7.52 -3.42
N GLY A 149 3.53 6.70 -3.58
CA GLY A 149 4.61 6.56 -2.59
C GLY A 149 5.77 7.52 -2.84
N LEU A 150 6.11 7.76 -4.11
CA LEU A 150 7.25 8.61 -4.49
C LEU A 150 7.04 10.08 -4.11
N ILE A 151 5.86 10.65 -4.39
CA ILE A 151 5.62 12.08 -4.16
C ILE A 151 5.70 12.42 -2.66
N PRO A 152 5.01 11.71 -1.75
CA PRO A 152 5.17 11.95 -0.32
C PRO A 152 6.60 11.74 0.17
N ALA A 153 7.32 10.73 -0.34
CA ALA A 153 8.71 10.47 0.04
C ALA A 153 9.63 11.64 -0.31
N LEU A 154 9.48 12.25 -1.50
CA LEU A 154 10.24 13.44 -1.89
C LEU A 154 9.91 14.65 -1.00
N ILE A 155 8.64 14.81 -0.62
CA ILE A 155 8.20 15.87 0.30
C ILE A 155 8.82 15.65 1.69
N ALA A 156 8.77 14.44 2.24
CA ALA A 156 9.36 14.09 3.54
C ALA A 156 10.90 14.24 3.55
N LEU A 157 11.55 13.93 2.44
CA LEU A 157 13.00 14.17 2.28
C LEU A 157 13.32 15.68 2.31
N GLY A 158 12.53 16.51 1.62
CA GLY A 158 12.66 17.97 1.71
C GLY A 158 12.35 18.52 3.10
N GLN A 159 11.45 17.87 3.83
CA GLN A 159 11.13 18.17 5.22
C GLN A 159 12.31 17.92 6.16
N GLY A 160 13.20 16.99 5.81
CA GLY A 160 14.26 16.53 6.71
C GLY A 160 13.70 15.75 7.89
N SER A 161 12.63 14.97 7.66
CA SER A 161 11.98 14.23 8.73
C SER A 161 12.93 13.17 9.33
N GLY A 162 13.06 13.14 10.66
CA GLY A 162 13.91 12.16 11.36
C GLY A 162 15.42 12.42 11.38
N ILE A 163 15.92 13.60 11.00
CA ILE A 163 17.35 13.94 11.13
C ILE A 163 17.71 14.18 12.60
N TYR A 164 18.84 13.64 13.06
CA TYR A 164 19.34 13.81 14.43
C TYR A 164 20.85 14.03 14.47
N THR A 165 21.33 14.56 15.61
CA THR A 165 22.74 14.67 15.97
C THR A 165 22.96 13.97 17.30
N CYS A 166 24.04 13.21 17.43
CA CYS A 166 24.45 12.65 18.72
C CYS A 166 25.29 13.71 19.45
N ALA A 167 24.74 14.25 20.54
CA ALA A 167 25.47 15.18 21.39
C ALA A 167 26.08 14.41 22.56
N ASN A 168 27.35 14.71 22.87
CA ASN A 168 28.00 14.13 24.04
C ASN A 168 27.58 14.92 25.28
N VAL A 169 26.73 14.33 26.13
CA VAL A 169 26.20 15.00 27.31
C VAL A 169 26.95 14.52 28.54
N THR A 170 27.50 15.46 29.30
CA THR A 170 28.16 15.20 30.57
C THR A 170 27.13 15.07 31.67
N ARG A 171 26.98 13.87 32.23
CA ARG A 171 26.14 13.65 33.41
C ARG A 171 27.01 13.37 34.62
N VAL A 172 26.80 14.13 35.69
CA VAL A 172 27.41 13.84 36.99
C VAL A 172 26.58 12.73 37.62
N VAL A 173 27.23 11.60 37.91
CA VAL A 173 26.59 10.42 38.52
C VAL A 173 27.31 10.13 39.82
N ASN A 174 26.54 9.92 40.89
CA ASN A 174 27.10 9.56 42.19
C ASN A 174 27.27 8.04 42.21
N ILE A 175 28.51 7.58 42.06
CA ILE A 175 28.84 6.15 42.10
C ILE A 175 29.13 5.79 43.55
N THR A 176 28.30 4.93 44.13
CA THR A 176 28.54 4.33 45.43
C THR A 176 29.43 3.11 45.26
N THR A 177 30.65 3.16 45.80
CA THR A 177 31.55 1.99 45.83
C THR A 177 31.87 1.69 47.29
N GLY A 178 31.16 0.72 47.87
CA GLY A 178 31.21 0.46 49.33
C GLY A 178 30.40 1.51 50.11
N ASN A 179 30.99 2.09 51.17
CA ASN A 179 30.36 3.15 51.99
C ASN A 179 30.66 4.57 51.49
N GLU A 180 31.42 4.72 50.40
CA GLU A 180 31.79 6.03 49.85
C GLU A 180 30.99 6.33 48.58
N THR A 181 30.34 7.50 48.57
CA THR A 181 29.72 8.10 47.39
C THR A 181 30.74 9.01 46.70
N VAL A 182 31.17 8.66 45.49
CA VAL A 182 32.07 9.51 44.69
C VAL A 182 31.28 10.10 43.52
N GLU A 183 31.34 11.42 43.34
CA GLU A 183 30.80 12.09 42.15
C GLU A 183 31.73 11.80 40.97
N SER A 184 31.20 11.09 39.95
CA SER A 184 31.93 10.75 38.74
C SER A 184 31.21 11.32 37.52
N THR A 185 31.95 11.89 36.57
CA THR A 185 31.40 12.40 35.32
C THR A 185 31.36 11.28 34.28
N VAL A 186 30.17 10.87 33.89
CA VAL A 186 29.97 9.90 32.82
C VAL A 186 29.56 10.65 31.55
N PHE A 187 30.22 10.32 30.44
CA PHE A 187 29.82 10.78 29.12
C PHE A 187 28.73 9.86 28.59
N GLN A 188 27.53 10.41 28.39
CA GLN A 188 26.41 9.69 27.79
C GLN A 188 26.10 10.32 26.44
N LEU A 189 26.10 9.49 25.39
CA LEU A 189 25.64 9.91 24.07
C LEU A 189 24.12 10.06 24.12
N GLU A 190 23.60 11.25 23.84
CA GLU A 190 22.16 11.52 23.76
C GLU A 190 21.80 11.92 22.33
N THR A 191 20.72 11.36 21.79
CA THR A 191 20.20 11.68 20.47
C THR A 191 19.39 12.97 20.53
N ARG A 192 19.83 14.00 19.79
CA ARG A 192 19.10 15.26 19.62
C ARG A 192 18.53 15.37 18.22
N TYR A 193 17.21 15.31 18.11
CA TYR A 193 16.51 15.49 16.83
C TYR A 193 16.61 16.94 16.36
N LEU A 194 16.94 17.12 15.08
CA LEU A 194 16.84 18.43 14.45
C LEU A 194 15.37 18.72 14.13
N PRO A 195 14.94 19.98 14.26
CA PRO A 195 13.60 20.36 13.84
C PRO A 195 13.46 20.16 12.32
N ALA A 196 12.30 19.63 11.91
CA ALA A 196 11.93 19.55 10.51
C ALA A 196 11.90 20.94 9.86
N ASN A 197 12.28 21.02 8.58
CA ASN A 197 12.29 22.27 7.80
C ASN A 197 10.89 22.89 7.69
N PHE A 198 9.84 22.07 7.72
CA PHE A 198 8.46 22.49 7.82
C PHE A 198 7.64 21.53 8.70
N SER A 199 6.46 21.97 9.14
CA SER A 199 5.66 21.23 10.11
C SER A 199 4.92 20.03 9.51
N THR A 200 4.68 19.01 10.33
CA THR A 200 3.82 17.85 10.03
C THR A 200 2.41 18.25 9.58
N LEU A 201 1.90 19.38 10.09
CA LEU A 201 0.62 19.94 9.64
C LEU A 201 0.67 20.29 8.15
N LEU A 202 1.73 20.95 7.68
CA LEU A 202 1.88 21.28 6.26
C LEU A 202 2.00 20.00 5.41
N PHE A 203 2.74 18.99 5.91
CA PHE A 203 2.83 17.68 5.25
C PHE A 203 1.43 17.08 5.03
N PHE A 204 0.62 16.96 6.08
CA PHE A 204 -0.74 16.39 5.94
C PHE A 204 -1.70 17.26 5.11
N LEU A 205 -1.52 18.59 5.08
CA LEU A 205 -2.26 19.44 4.15
C LEU A 205 -1.88 19.17 2.70
N LEU A 206 -0.60 18.93 2.39
CA LEU A 206 -0.17 18.53 1.05
C LEU A 206 -0.79 17.18 0.64
N MET A 207 -0.87 16.22 1.58
CA MET A 207 -1.58 14.96 1.36
C MET A 207 -3.07 15.19 1.04
N THR A 208 -3.71 16.11 1.75
CA THR A 208 -5.11 16.49 1.51
C THR A 208 -5.29 17.07 0.11
N VAL A 209 -4.35 17.91 -0.35
CA VAL A 209 -4.37 18.46 -1.72
C VAL A 209 -4.25 17.35 -2.76
N MET A 210 -3.41 16.35 -2.55
CA MET A 210 -3.30 15.20 -3.46
C MET A 210 -4.60 14.37 -3.49
N MET A 211 -5.25 14.15 -2.35
CA MET A 211 -6.55 13.48 -2.31
C MET A 211 -7.66 14.29 -3.00
N LEU A 212 -7.65 15.62 -2.85
CA LEU A 212 -8.56 16.50 -3.59
C LEU A 212 -8.31 16.45 -5.10
N ALA A 213 -7.05 16.40 -5.53
CA ALA A 213 -6.69 16.25 -6.93
C ALA A 213 -7.16 14.90 -7.51
N CYS A 214 -7.12 13.83 -6.70
CA CYS A 214 -7.73 12.53 -7.06
C CYS A 214 -9.25 12.64 -7.25
N LEU A 215 -9.95 13.29 -6.32
CA LEU A 215 -11.40 13.51 -6.41
C LEU A 215 -11.80 14.30 -7.66
N LEU A 216 -11.08 15.39 -7.93
CA LEU A 216 -11.27 16.22 -9.11
C LEU A 216 -10.97 15.43 -10.39
N SER A 217 -9.88 14.64 -10.40
CA SER A 217 -9.54 13.80 -11.54
C SER A 217 -10.62 12.77 -11.84
N PHE A 218 -11.13 12.10 -10.81
CA PHE A 218 -12.24 11.17 -10.95
C PHE A 218 -13.50 11.87 -11.50
N PHE A 219 -13.82 13.06 -10.98
CA PHE A 219 -14.94 13.84 -11.46
C PHE A 219 -14.84 14.16 -12.96
N PHE A 220 -13.66 14.58 -13.44
CA PHE A 220 -13.46 14.81 -14.87
C PHE A 220 -13.48 13.53 -15.70
N LEU A 221 -12.92 12.42 -15.19
CA LEU A 221 -12.96 11.12 -15.88
C LEU A 221 -14.39 10.61 -16.05
N THR A 222 -15.27 10.81 -15.05
CA THR A 222 -16.68 10.40 -15.15
C THR A 222 -17.48 11.19 -16.19
N ARG A 223 -17.02 12.39 -16.56
CA ARG A 223 -17.65 13.24 -17.58
C ARG A 223 -17.12 13.02 -18.99
N GLN A 224 -16.05 12.22 -19.16
CA GLN A 224 -15.57 11.89 -20.49
C GLN A 224 -16.57 10.95 -21.20
N PRO A 225 -16.81 11.14 -22.51
CA PRO A 225 -17.66 10.24 -23.27
C PRO A 225 -17.07 8.84 -23.22
N LYS A 226 -17.86 7.90 -22.70
CA LYS A 226 -17.50 6.48 -22.63
C LYS A 226 -17.51 5.91 -24.05
N VAL A 227 -16.38 6.00 -24.76
CA VAL A 227 -16.23 5.33 -26.05
C VAL A 227 -16.08 3.85 -25.77
N TRP A 228 -17.19 3.12 -25.89
CA TRP A 228 -17.30 1.68 -25.60
C TRP A 228 -16.58 0.78 -26.62
N ASP A 229 -15.95 1.37 -27.64
CA ASP A 229 -15.71 0.68 -28.92
C ASP A 229 -14.44 -0.17 -29.04
N LEU A 230 -13.66 -0.42 -27.99
CA LEU A 230 -12.44 -1.26 -28.14
C LEU A 230 -12.01 -2.12 -26.96
N SER A 231 -12.65 -2.05 -25.77
CA SER A 231 -12.17 -2.82 -24.62
C SER A 231 -12.48 -4.33 -24.72
N GLN A 232 -13.47 -4.73 -25.53
CA GLN A 232 -13.75 -6.16 -25.77
C GLN A 232 -12.82 -6.83 -26.80
N GLN A 233 -12.10 -6.08 -27.64
CA GLN A 233 -11.30 -6.67 -28.74
C GLN A 233 -9.80 -6.84 -28.45
N GLN A 234 -9.25 -6.23 -27.40
CA GLN A 234 -7.80 -6.26 -27.11
C GLN A 234 -7.41 -6.63 -25.68
N LEU A 235 -8.34 -7.11 -24.85
CA LEU A 235 -7.94 -7.96 -23.73
C LEU A 235 -7.23 -9.18 -24.36
N PHE A 236 -5.97 -9.40 -24.00
CA PHE A 236 -5.19 -10.59 -24.33
C PHE A 236 -6.09 -11.85 -24.38
N PRO A 237 -5.80 -12.85 -25.24
CA PRO A 237 -6.58 -14.09 -25.42
C PRO A 237 -6.54 -15.01 -24.18
N SER A 238 -6.83 -14.47 -23.01
CA SER A 238 -6.69 -15.04 -21.68
C SER A 238 -7.62 -14.29 -20.72
N SER A 239 -8.88 -14.06 -21.10
CA SER A 239 -9.93 -13.96 -20.08
C SER A 239 -10.06 -15.34 -19.43
N ILE A 240 -9.17 -15.63 -18.48
CA ILE A 240 -9.32 -16.76 -17.58
C ILE A 240 -10.49 -16.39 -16.67
N ILE A 241 -11.70 -16.70 -17.12
CA ILE A 241 -12.85 -16.85 -16.21
C ILE A 241 -12.54 -18.10 -15.40
N LEU A 242 -12.09 -17.90 -14.16
CA LEU A 242 -11.90 -18.97 -13.19
C LEU A 242 -13.28 -19.43 -12.70
N SER A 243 -13.97 -20.26 -13.49
CA SER A 243 -15.19 -20.95 -13.04
C SER A 243 -14.81 -22.20 -12.24
N SER A 244 -14.39 -22.03 -10.98
CA SER A 244 -14.11 -23.15 -10.07
C SER A 244 -15.32 -23.62 -9.25
N PHE A 245 -16.51 -23.02 -9.43
CA PHE A 245 -17.74 -23.49 -8.77
C PHE A 245 -18.96 -23.30 -9.68
N ASP A 246 -19.18 -24.24 -10.59
CA ASP A 246 -20.51 -24.61 -11.04
C ASP A 246 -20.50 -26.11 -11.34
N GLN A 247 -20.77 -26.89 -10.30
CA GLN A 247 -21.11 -28.30 -10.41
C GLN A 247 -22.35 -28.53 -9.56
N ILE A 248 -23.51 -28.17 -10.11
CA ILE A 248 -24.79 -28.77 -9.76
C ILE A 248 -25.41 -29.20 -11.08
N PRO A 249 -25.41 -30.50 -11.42
CA PRO A 249 -26.24 -30.99 -12.52
C PRO A 249 -27.66 -31.12 -11.98
N ASP A 250 -28.59 -30.31 -12.48
CA ASP A 250 -30.01 -30.54 -12.27
C ASP A 250 -30.57 -31.17 -13.56
N GLU A 251 -30.63 -32.51 -13.56
CA GLU A 251 -31.49 -33.26 -14.48
C GLU A 251 -32.94 -33.09 -14.01
N GLY A 252 -33.75 -32.39 -14.80
CA GLY A 252 -35.18 -32.24 -14.53
C GLY A 252 -35.95 -31.92 -15.81
N ALA A 253 -36.69 -32.91 -16.30
CA ALA A 253 -37.40 -32.93 -17.57
C ALA A 253 -38.69 -32.08 -17.64
N GLY A 254 -39.05 -31.72 -18.89
CA GLY A 254 -40.40 -31.37 -19.36
C GLY A 254 -40.67 -29.85 -19.50
N SER A 255 -41.45 -29.30 -20.44
CA SER A 255 -42.23 -29.77 -21.59
C SER A 255 -42.88 -28.53 -22.24
N ARG A 256 -43.11 -28.54 -23.57
CA ARG A 256 -44.07 -27.76 -24.41
C ARG A 256 -43.63 -26.36 -24.93
N LEU A 257 -43.43 -26.18 -26.26
CA LEU A 257 -44.41 -25.83 -27.34
C LEU A 257 -44.79 -24.33 -27.27
N SER A 258 -44.71 -23.42 -28.26
CA SER A 258 -44.83 -23.31 -29.72
C SER A 258 -44.16 -21.94 -30.09
N ALA A 259 -43.68 -21.56 -31.28
CA ALA A 259 -44.32 -21.58 -32.60
C ALA A 259 -43.28 -21.23 -33.70
N VAL A 260 -43.59 -21.71 -34.89
CA VAL A 260 -42.86 -21.64 -36.16
C VAL A 260 -42.93 -20.25 -36.81
N CYS A 261 -41.83 -19.82 -37.45
CA CYS A 261 -41.84 -19.14 -38.76
C CYS A 261 -40.48 -19.36 -39.47
N PRO A 262 -40.43 -19.83 -40.73
CA PRO A 262 -39.18 -20.14 -41.43
C PRO A 262 -38.74 -19.08 -42.46
N CYS A 263 -37.44 -19.17 -42.83
CA CYS A 263 -36.74 -18.68 -44.05
C CYS A 263 -35.74 -17.51 -43.85
N PRO A 264 -34.68 -17.38 -44.69
CA PRO A 264 -33.88 -18.38 -45.40
C PRO A 264 -32.35 -18.20 -45.22
N LYS A 265 -31.58 -19.12 -45.81
CA LYS A 265 -30.11 -19.23 -45.77
C LYS A 265 -29.36 -18.10 -46.49
N ASP A 266 -28.11 -17.94 -46.04
CA ASP A 266 -26.94 -17.32 -46.67
C ASP A 266 -26.62 -15.84 -46.36
N ALA A 267 -25.77 -15.64 -45.35
CA ALA A 267 -24.62 -14.73 -45.44
C ALA A 267 -23.54 -15.17 -44.43
N LYS A 268 -22.30 -15.36 -44.92
CA LYS A 268 -21.10 -15.75 -44.15
C LYS A 268 -20.90 -14.86 -42.91
N GLY A 269 -21.10 -15.42 -41.71
CA GLY A 269 -20.68 -14.84 -40.44
C GLY A 269 -19.22 -15.18 -40.10
N PRO A 270 -18.48 -14.31 -39.38
CA PRO A 270 -17.12 -14.59 -38.94
C PRO A 270 -17.11 -15.81 -38.01
N ARG A 271 -16.11 -16.69 -38.19
CA ARG A 271 -15.87 -17.89 -37.38
C ARG A 271 -16.03 -17.57 -35.88
N ASP A 272 -16.99 -18.21 -35.24
CA ASP A 272 -17.08 -18.31 -33.79
C ASP A 272 -15.76 -18.89 -33.26
N ILE A 273 -14.96 -18.04 -32.62
CA ILE A 273 -13.79 -18.48 -31.85
C ILE A 273 -14.35 -19.08 -30.56
N LEU A 274 -14.48 -20.40 -30.56
CA LEU A 274 -14.76 -21.18 -29.35
C LEU A 274 -13.78 -20.75 -28.24
N PRO A 275 -14.23 -20.32 -27.05
CA PRO A 275 -13.34 -19.95 -25.98
C PRO A 275 -12.51 -21.18 -25.57
N VAL A 276 -11.19 -21.10 -25.77
CA VAL A 276 -10.27 -22.16 -25.36
C VAL A 276 -10.29 -22.23 -23.83
N LYS A 277 -10.96 -23.24 -23.28
CA LYS A 277 -10.86 -23.60 -21.86
C LYS A 277 -9.44 -24.11 -21.59
N VAL A 278 -8.56 -23.23 -21.13
CA VAL A 278 -7.27 -23.62 -20.57
C VAL A 278 -7.50 -24.10 -19.14
N SER A 279 -7.54 -25.41 -18.94
CA SER A 279 -7.59 -26.02 -17.60
C SER A 279 -6.20 -25.95 -16.98
N TYR A 280 -5.98 -24.99 -16.10
CA TYR A 280 -4.77 -24.97 -15.27
C TYR A 280 -4.97 -25.97 -14.11
N PRO A 281 -3.98 -26.82 -13.80
CA PRO A 281 -4.10 -27.76 -12.70
C PRO A 281 -4.27 -27.03 -11.37
N LEU A 282 -5.23 -27.47 -10.55
CA LEU A 282 -5.57 -26.89 -9.25
C LEU A 282 -4.34 -26.62 -8.38
N ALA A 283 -3.37 -27.54 -8.39
CA ALA A 283 -2.10 -27.39 -7.68
C ALA A 283 -1.33 -26.11 -8.04
N LYS A 284 -1.30 -25.70 -9.32
CA LYS A 284 -0.63 -24.46 -9.74
C LYS A 284 -1.35 -23.23 -9.19
N PHE A 285 -2.68 -23.22 -9.19
CA PHE A 285 -3.44 -22.13 -8.57
C PHE A 285 -3.20 -22.07 -7.06
N THR A 286 -3.27 -23.21 -6.38
CA THR A 286 -3.01 -23.28 -4.94
C THR A 286 -1.62 -22.74 -4.60
N ILE A 287 -0.59 -23.12 -5.36
CA ILE A 287 0.78 -22.61 -5.16
C ILE A 287 0.83 -21.08 -5.37
N ILE A 288 0.23 -20.56 -6.45
CA ILE A 288 0.23 -19.11 -6.71
C ILE A 288 -0.48 -18.35 -5.58
N TYR A 289 -1.65 -18.80 -5.14
CA TYR A 289 -2.37 -18.15 -4.04
C TYR A 289 -1.62 -18.24 -2.72
N LEU A 290 -0.95 -19.36 -2.43
CA LEU A 290 -0.09 -19.48 -1.24
C LEU A 290 1.10 -18.53 -1.30
N LEU A 291 1.75 -18.39 -2.46
CA LEU A 291 2.86 -17.44 -2.64
C LEU A 291 2.38 -16.00 -2.49
N ILE A 292 1.22 -15.64 -3.08
CA ILE A 292 0.62 -14.31 -2.90
C ILE A 292 0.31 -14.06 -1.43
N ALA A 293 -0.34 -15.01 -0.75
CA ALA A 293 -0.66 -14.87 0.67
C ALA A 293 0.60 -14.70 1.54
N TRP A 294 1.66 -15.46 1.24
CA TRP A 294 2.94 -15.36 1.94
C TRP A 294 3.61 -14.00 1.71
N VAL A 295 3.74 -13.57 0.45
CA VAL A 295 4.33 -12.28 0.10
C VAL A 295 3.53 -11.14 0.73
N SER A 296 2.20 -11.15 0.60
CA SER A 296 1.34 -10.12 1.19
C SER A 296 1.41 -10.09 2.72
N ALA A 297 1.53 -11.24 3.39
CA ALA A 297 1.69 -11.29 4.84
C ALA A 297 3.03 -10.68 5.29
N LEU A 298 4.10 -10.93 4.53
CA LEU A 298 5.40 -10.32 4.80
C LEU A 298 5.40 -8.83 4.50
N THR A 299 4.95 -8.40 3.32
CA THR A 299 5.10 -7.01 2.86
C THR A 299 4.14 -6.03 3.53
N ASN A 300 2.91 -6.44 3.86
CA ASN A 300 1.91 -5.55 4.47
C ASN A 300 1.73 -5.76 5.98
N GLY A 301 2.26 -6.85 6.53
CA GLY A 301 2.11 -7.18 7.96
C GLY A 301 3.44 -7.18 8.68
N VAL A 302 4.24 -8.21 8.45
CA VAL A 302 5.43 -8.47 9.27
C VAL A 302 6.50 -7.40 9.09
N LEU A 303 6.92 -7.11 7.86
CA LEU A 303 8.05 -6.22 7.61
C LEU A 303 7.82 -4.76 8.06
N PRO A 304 6.68 -4.12 7.77
CA PRO A 304 6.44 -2.74 8.20
C PRO A 304 6.43 -2.58 9.73
N SER A 305 5.87 -3.56 10.46
CA SER A 305 5.83 -3.54 11.93
C SER A 305 7.21 -3.70 12.57
N VAL A 306 8.11 -4.42 11.91
CA VAL A 306 9.45 -4.74 12.43
C VAL A 306 10.49 -3.71 11.96
N GLN A 307 10.18 -2.93 10.92
CA GLN A 307 11.08 -1.96 10.31
C GLN A 307 11.59 -0.90 11.30
N SER A 308 10.76 -0.47 12.25
CA SER A 308 11.19 0.49 13.28
C SER A 308 12.27 -0.09 14.18
N TYR A 309 12.13 -1.35 14.60
CA TYR A 309 13.10 -2.03 15.46
C TYR A 309 14.36 -2.48 14.71
N SER A 310 14.25 -2.87 13.43
CA SER A 310 15.41 -3.22 12.62
C SER A 310 16.28 -2.00 12.29
N CYS A 311 15.66 -0.82 12.10
CA CYS A 311 16.37 0.43 11.85
C CYS A 311 16.82 1.15 13.14
N LEU A 312 16.22 0.86 14.30
CA LEU A 312 16.56 1.46 15.60
C LEU A 312 18.07 1.50 15.91
N PRO A 313 18.87 0.43 15.67
CA PRO A 313 20.30 0.44 15.97
C PRO A 313 21.15 1.32 15.05
N TYR A 314 20.62 1.64 13.87
CA TYR A 314 21.25 2.42 12.79
C TYR A 314 20.72 3.87 12.77
N GLY A 315 19.64 4.12 13.51
CA GLY A 315 19.04 5.43 13.75
C GLY A 315 17.96 5.85 12.75
N ASN A 316 17.33 7.00 13.04
CA ASN A 316 16.17 7.49 12.29
C ASN A 316 16.47 7.91 10.84
N THR A 317 17.72 8.19 10.49
CA THR A 317 18.14 8.47 9.11
C THR A 317 18.08 7.21 8.25
N ALA A 318 18.55 6.07 8.77
CA ALA A 318 18.40 4.78 8.13
C ALA A 318 16.92 4.38 8.04
N TYR A 319 16.13 4.65 9.09
CA TYR A 319 14.68 4.42 9.06
C TYR A 319 13.96 5.26 8.00
N HIS A 320 14.26 6.57 7.93
CA HIS A 320 13.72 7.47 6.92
C HIS A 320 14.13 7.06 5.49
N LEU A 321 15.39 6.71 5.28
CA LEU A 321 15.88 6.30 3.97
C LEU A 321 15.29 4.94 3.54
N ALA A 322 15.14 3.99 4.48
CA ALA A 322 14.49 2.71 4.21
C ALA A 322 12.99 2.89 3.89
N ALA A 323 12.26 3.71 4.65
CA ALA A 323 10.84 3.99 4.40
C ALA A 323 10.62 4.69 3.05
N THR A 324 11.47 5.66 2.72
CA THR A 324 11.40 6.37 1.43
C THR A 324 11.78 5.47 0.26
N LEU A 325 12.89 4.72 0.32
CA LEU A 325 13.29 3.81 -0.75
C LEU A 325 12.32 2.64 -0.95
N SER A 326 11.75 2.10 0.12
CA SER A 326 10.68 1.09 0.06
C SER A 326 9.47 1.62 -0.71
N SER A 327 9.06 2.86 -0.42
CA SER A 327 7.98 3.54 -1.13
C SER A 327 8.31 3.83 -2.61
N MET A 328 9.60 3.94 -2.96
CA MET A 328 10.08 4.08 -4.35
C MET A 328 10.21 2.74 -5.09
N ALA A 329 10.23 1.61 -4.38
CA ALA A 329 10.34 0.28 -4.98
C ALA A 329 9.10 -0.05 -5.82
N ASN A 330 7.91 0.25 -5.30
CA ASN A 330 6.63 -0.01 -5.96
C ASN A 330 6.54 0.62 -7.37
N PRO A 331 6.78 1.94 -7.58
CA PRO A 331 6.78 2.51 -8.92
C PRO A 331 7.84 1.90 -9.85
N LEU A 332 9.03 1.57 -9.34
CA LEU A 332 10.08 0.94 -10.13
C LEU A 332 9.65 -0.48 -10.58
N ALA A 333 9.08 -1.25 -9.67
CA ALA A 333 8.54 -2.58 -9.94
C ALA A 333 7.42 -2.54 -10.99
N CYS A 334 6.49 -1.58 -10.88
CA CYS A 334 5.44 -1.37 -11.87
C CYS A 334 5.99 -1.06 -13.27
N VAL A 335 7.04 -0.24 -13.38
CA VAL A 335 7.70 0.07 -14.66
C VAL A 335 8.41 -1.17 -15.22
N VAL A 336 9.15 -1.91 -14.39
CA VAL A 336 9.82 -3.15 -14.79
C VAL A 336 8.81 -4.20 -15.26
N ALA A 337 7.69 -4.35 -14.55
CA ALA A 337 6.62 -5.29 -14.93
C ALA A 337 5.96 -4.92 -16.27
N MET A 338 5.88 -3.63 -16.61
CA MET A 338 5.40 -3.20 -17.94
C MET A 338 6.38 -3.53 -19.06
N VAL A 339 7.69 -3.40 -18.82
CA VAL A 339 8.74 -3.62 -19.83
C VAL A 339 9.06 -5.11 -19.98
N LEU A 340 8.95 -5.89 -18.91
CA LEU A 340 9.30 -7.31 -18.84
C LEU A 340 8.15 -8.14 -18.27
N PRO A 341 7.06 -8.36 -19.03
CA PRO A 341 5.98 -9.26 -18.61
C PRO A 341 6.48 -10.71 -18.59
N SER A 342 7.04 -11.13 -17.46
CA SER A 342 7.55 -12.49 -17.25
C SER A 342 6.45 -13.40 -16.71
N ARG A 343 6.14 -14.49 -17.42
CA ARG A 343 5.10 -15.47 -17.02
C ARG A 343 5.71 -16.78 -16.51
N SER A 344 6.75 -16.69 -15.67
CA SER A 344 7.47 -17.86 -15.15
C SER A 344 7.19 -18.09 -13.66
N LEU A 345 6.59 -19.24 -13.33
CA LEU A 345 6.38 -19.67 -11.94
C LEU A 345 7.71 -19.89 -11.21
N ALA A 346 8.74 -20.35 -11.93
CA ALA A 346 10.07 -20.52 -11.35
C ALA A 346 10.69 -19.18 -10.95
N LEU A 347 10.54 -18.15 -11.79
CA LEU A 347 11.01 -16.81 -11.49
C LEU A 347 10.29 -16.23 -10.26
N LEU A 348 8.96 -16.35 -10.21
CA LEU A 348 8.15 -15.93 -9.05
C LEU A 348 8.61 -16.63 -7.77
N GLY A 349 8.82 -17.95 -7.83
CA GLY A 349 9.34 -18.73 -6.70
C GLY A 349 10.72 -18.27 -6.25
N THR A 350 11.66 -18.08 -7.19
CA THR A 350 13.02 -17.61 -6.86
C THR A 350 13.03 -16.22 -6.24
N LEU A 351 12.21 -15.29 -6.75
CA LEU A 351 12.11 -13.94 -6.22
C LEU A 351 11.47 -13.96 -4.83
N THR A 352 10.43 -14.78 -4.63
CA THR A 352 9.79 -14.95 -3.31
C THR A 352 10.76 -15.52 -2.27
N MET A 353 11.57 -16.51 -2.65
CA MET A 353 12.59 -17.07 -1.76
C MET A 353 13.67 -16.03 -1.42
N ALA A 354 14.15 -15.27 -2.40
CA ALA A 354 15.13 -14.20 -2.17
C ALA A 354 14.54 -13.12 -1.23
N GLY A 355 13.32 -12.65 -1.49
CA GLY A 355 12.61 -11.69 -0.65
C GLY A 355 12.38 -12.20 0.77
N THR A 356 12.04 -13.49 0.92
CA THR A 356 11.89 -14.13 2.25
C THR A 356 13.22 -14.17 3.00
N GLY A 357 14.34 -14.43 2.31
CA GLY A 357 15.68 -14.38 2.88
C GLY A 357 16.03 -12.99 3.42
N PHE A 358 15.74 -11.93 2.65
CA PHE A 358 15.92 -10.55 3.11
C PHE A 358 15.00 -10.20 4.28
N GLY A 359 13.74 -10.65 4.24
CA GLY A 359 12.81 -10.46 5.36
C GLY A 359 13.26 -11.13 6.65
N ALA A 360 13.80 -12.36 6.56
CA ALA A 360 14.35 -13.08 7.70
C ALA A 360 15.58 -12.38 8.29
N TYR A 361 16.44 -11.78 7.45
CA TYR A 361 17.56 -10.96 7.90
C TYR A 361 17.09 -9.72 8.66
N ASN A 362 16.13 -8.96 8.11
CA ASN A 362 15.54 -7.79 8.80
C ASN A 362 14.93 -8.18 10.16
N MET A 363 14.25 -9.32 10.23
CA MET A 363 13.70 -9.86 11.49
C MET A 363 14.81 -10.20 12.50
N ALA A 364 15.89 -10.85 12.06
CA ALA A 364 17.01 -11.18 12.93
C ALA A 364 17.66 -9.92 13.52
N ILE A 365 17.86 -8.87 12.72
CA ILE A 365 18.39 -7.59 13.20
C ILE A 365 17.44 -6.93 14.21
N ALA A 366 16.14 -6.93 13.95
CA ALA A 366 15.16 -6.37 14.87
C ALA A 366 15.15 -7.07 16.23
N VAL A 367 15.25 -8.40 16.25
CA VAL A 367 15.34 -9.18 17.51
C VAL A 367 16.62 -8.86 18.30
N MET A 368 17.71 -8.50 17.60
CA MET A 368 18.99 -8.13 18.22
C MET A 368 19.10 -6.64 18.57
N SER A 369 18.07 -5.85 18.29
CA SER A 369 17.99 -4.43 18.62
C SER A 369 17.91 -4.24 20.15
N PRO A 370 18.65 -3.28 20.76
CA PRO A 370 19.33 -2.12 20.17
C PRO A 370 20.82 -2.31 19.80
N CYS A 371 21.42 -3.48 20.02
CA CYS A 371 22.86 -3.73 19.78
C CYS A 371 23.10 -4.97 18.88
N PRO A 372 22.87 -4.86 17.56
CA PRO A 372 23.07 -5.96 16.62
C PRO A 372 24.56 -6.18 16.31
N LEU A 373 24.89 -7.37 15.81
CA LEU A 373 26.21 -7.68 15.25
C LEU A 373 26.46 -6.76 14.03
N LEU A 374 27.64 -6.13 13.95
CA LEU A 374 28.09 -5.14 12.92
C LEU A 374 27.68 -3.66 13.09
N GLN A 375 27.24 -3.22 14.27
CA GLN A 375 26.88 -1.81 14.56
C GLN A 375 27.98 -0.75 14.21
N GLN A 376 29.26 -1.15 14.08
CA GLN A 376 30.39 -0.24 13.80
C GLN A 376 30.94 -0.31 12.36
N SER A 377 30.26 -0.99 11.44
CA SER A 377 30.73 -1.16 10.05
C SER A 377 29.89 -0.37 9.05
N GLN A 378 30.54 0.36 8.13
CA GLN A 378 29.89 1.08 7.01
C GLN A 378 29.02 0.16 6.11
N TRP A 379 29.23 -1.16 6.19
CA TRP A 379 28.43 -2.15 5.48
C TRP A 379 27.06 -2.38 6.12
N GLY A 380 26.89 -2.17 7.43
CA GLY A 380 25.62 -2.36 8.14
C GLY A 380 24.54 -1.38 7.70
N ASP A 381 24.89 -0.10 7.63
CA ASP A 381 24.01 0.98 7.14
C ASP A 381 23.57 0.72 5.69
N ALA A 382 24.53 0.37 4.81
CA ALA A 382 24.26 0.09 3.39
C ALA A 382 23.37 -1.15 3.21
N THR A 383 23.53 -2.19 4.02
CA THR A 383 22.72 -3.41 3.93
C THR A 383 21.28 -3.20 4.37
N ILE A 384 21.00 -2.41 5.41
CA ILE A 384 19.60 -2.19 5.85
C ILE A 384 18.87 -1.21 4.96
N VAL A 385 19.56 -0.17 4.48
CA VAL A 385 19.00 0.76 3.51
C VAL A 385 18.67 0.05 2.19
N SER A 386 19.48 -0.92 1.76
CA SER A 386 19.21 -1.71 0.55
C SER A 386 18.24 -2.88 0.75
N HIS A 387 18.17 -3.49 1.94
CA HIS A 387 17.27 -4.62 2.26
C HIS A 387 15.92 -4.22 2.86
N GLY A 388 15.74 -2.97 3.29
CA GLY A 388 14.43 -2.40 3.66
C GLY A 388 13.54 -2.11 2.44
N VAL A 389 14.10 -2.21 1.24
CA VAL A 389 13.38 -2.13 -0.04
C VAL A 389 12.85 -3.54 -0.36
N PRO A 390 11.54 -3.81 -0.22
CA PRO A 390 11.01 -5.07 -0.68
C PRO A 390 11.21 -5.14 -2.20
N LEU A 391 11.95 -6.15 -2.65
CA LEU A 391 11.99 -6.55 -4.06
C LEU A 391 10.62 -7.14 -4.42
N THR A 392 9.64 -6.26 -4.60
CA THR A 392 8.32 -6.59 -5.17
C THR A 392 8.39 -6.67 -6.68
#